data_AF-A0A9E6BNF0-F1
#
_entry.id   AF-A0A9E6BNF0-F1
#
_cell.length_a   1.000
_cell.length_b   1.000
_cell.length_c   1.000
_cell.angle_alpha   90.00
_cell.angle_beta   90.00
_cell.angle_gamma   90.00
#
_symmetry.space_group_name_H-M   'P 1'
#
loop_
_entity.id
_entity.type
_entity.pdbx_description
1 polymer ?
#
loop_
_entity_poly.entity_id
_entity_poly.type
_entity_poly.pdbx_seq_one_letter_code
_entity_poly.pdbx_strand_id
1 'polypeptide(L)'
;METRASNPCQMDVQIRQVLRCYPAEALIPSGCFLVGILLLPVQLYVGIGLLIAGVASGVRVIGMWRSLFWEFDLCPGVVLDGEVGLIAVWTDLTTGRDRYDYPAVRVLKTPLHRAVGRVLKRGTRLATVASYTGSPLERRWRNFHPIPLHCGTRDTRAIANARSRIPDEAWEELAYAVRLLPRPFRPGLYLVDDLEDEAEQNLGPRAASWVRPRGPRPPKLTGTEKVRQFVFRTGVVFLLLVALAIGGGLFFAWMQNRPRAVPPVAQPGGPQLPGAHQPPAAGAQVPPPREQPRPRFSPLGRRTARQTPAAEGANSENAAPNAGPDGGGFIASSPRQPGPRGVPPGMTARTSARQPAKTPSRRANRAESPPAMTEKRLARGTTAPQTFGSTSVENRRTAFRPSRDGETEDEKQTTNASASQPRSSWKVGQRVEVLWGSHWFPAEVLQLLPHGRAKIHYVGWDSMWDEVVPASRIRLPQPDKSASSAPR
;
A
#
# COMPACT_ATOMS: atom_id res chain seq x y z
N MET A 1 -16.63 -3.32 -6.62
CA MET A 1 -15.50 -2.51 -7.12
C MET A 1 -14.25 -3.00 -6.43
N GLU A 2 -13.37 -3.67 -7.15
CA GLU A 2 -12.03 -4.01 -6.65
C GLU A 2 -11.23 -2.72 -6.54
N THR A 3 -10.64 -2.45 -5.38
CA THR A 3 -9.65 -1.37 -5.25
C THR A 3 -8.33 -1.91 -5.73
N ARG A 4 -7.70 -1.24 -6.70
CA ARG A 4 -6.39 -1.62 -7.25
C ARG A 4 -5.41 -0.47 -7.04
N ALA A 5 -4.14 -0.81 -6.80
CA ALA A 5 -3.07 0.18 -6.74
C ALA A 5 -2.98 0.94 -8.08
N SER A 6 -2.81 2.26 -8.00
CA SER A 6 -2.64 3.11 -9.18
C SER A 6 -1.25 2.93 -9.80
N ASN A 7 -0.24 2.62 -8.98
CA ASN A 7 1.11 2.30 -9.43
C ASN A 7 1.65 1.06 -8.68
N PRO A 8 1.28 -0.16 -9.09
CA PRO A 8 1.70 -1.37 -8.39
C PRO A 8 3.22 -1.55 -8.45
N CYS A 9 3.84 -1.91 -7.32
CA CYS A 9 5.31 -2.01 -7.18
C CYS A 9 5.93 -3.05 -8.13
N GLN A 10 5.27 -4.20 -8.36
CA GLN A 10 5.70 -5.25 -9.29
C GLN A 10 7.18 -5.65 -9.13
N MET A 11 7.61 -5.86 -7.88
CA MET A 11 9.00 -6.18 -7.56
C MET A 11 9.12 -7.53 -6.86
N ASP A 12 10.12 -8.31 -7.28
CA ASP A 12 10.44 -9.57 -6.60
C ASP A 12 11.04 -9.35 -5.22
N VAL A 13 10.54 -10.11 -4.24
CA VAL A 13 10.96 -10.04 -2.85
C VAL A 13 12.01 -11.09 -2.53
N GLN A 14 13.09 -10.64 -1.91
CA GLN A 14 14.09 -11.49 -1.30
C GLN A 14 13.72 -11.75 0.16
N ILE A 15 13.07 -12.89 0.45
CA ILE A 15 12.59 -13.23 1.80
C ILE A 15 13.68 -13.14 2.87
N ARG A 16 14.93 -13.51 2.54
CA ARG A 16 16.07 -13.33 3.45
C ARG A 16 16.28 -11.87 3.87
N GLN A 17 16.06 -10.92 2.96
CA GLN A 17 16.15 -9.49 3.25
C GLN A 17 14.98 -9.01 4.10
N VAL A 18 13.77 -9.51 3.84
CA VAL A 18 12.59 -9.25 4.68
C VAL A 18 12.83 -9.72 6.11
N LEU A 19 13.28 -10.96 6.31
CA LEU A 19 13.55 -11.52 7.64
C LEU A 19 14.67 -10.79 8.39
N ARG A 20 15.65 -10.21 7.68
CA ARG A 20 16.68 -9.34 8.29
C ARG A 20 16.08 -8.04 8.84
N CYS A 21 15.06 -7.51 8.18
CA CYS A 21 14.40 -6.27 8.57
C CYS A 21 13.32 -6.51 9.63
N TYR A 22 12.57 -7.61 9.48
CA TYR A 22 11.41 -7.98 10.28
C TYR A 22 11.55 -9.42 10.80
N PRO A 23 12.49 -9.68 11.73
CA PRO A 23 12.72 -11.04 12.25
C PRO A 23 11.52 -11.59 13.01
N ALA A 24 10.65 -10.72 13.52
CA ALA A 24 9.42 -11.11 14.20
C ALA A 24 8.50 -11.98 13.32
N GLU A 25 8.53 -11.79 11.99
CA GLU A 25 7.74 -12.56 11.03
C GLU A 25 8.15 -14.05 11.00
N ALA A 26 9.38 -14.38 11.43
CA ALA A 26 9.85 -15.75 11.54
C ALA A 26 9.53 -16.40 12.90
N LEU A 27 9.12 -15.64 13.92
CA LEU A 27 8.96 -16.17 15.29
C LEU A 27 7.85 -17.22 15.37
N ILE A 28 6.69 -16.95 14.76
CA ILE A 28 5.56 -17.89 14.76
C ILE A 28 5.91 -19.20 14.04
N PRO A 29 6.33 -19.19 12.75
CA PRO A 29 6.64 -20.43 12.06
C PRO A 29 7.80 -21.20 12.71
N SER A 30 8.84 -20.49 13.18
CA SER A 30 9.98 -21.13 13.86
C SER A 30 9.57 -21.70 15.23
N GLY A 31 8.72 -21.01 15.97
CA GLY A 31 8.19 -21.48 17.26
C GLY A 31 7.35 -22.74 17.11
N CYS A 32 6.41 -22.76 16.16
CA CYS A 32 5.64 -23.96 15.85
C CYS A 32 6.55 -25.13 15.44
N PHE A 33 7.58 -24.86 14.63
CA PHE A 33 8.51 -25.89 14.19
C PHE A 33 9.34 -26.47 15.34
N LEU A 34 9.92 -25.61 16.18
CA LEU A 34 10.73 -26.02 17.33
C LEU A 34 9.91 -26.80 18.37
N VAL A 35 8.72 -26.31 18.73
CA VAL A 35 7.83 -27.02 19.66
C VAL A 35 7.35 -28.34 19.05
N GLY A 36 7.07 -28.36 17.74
CA GLY A 36 6.76 -29.57 17.01
C GLY A 36 7.83 -30.64 17.12
N ILE A 37 9.11 -30.29 16.88
CA ILE A 37 10.26 -31.20 17.04
C ILE A 37 10.34 -31.74 18.47
N LEU A 38 10.24 -30.86 19.47
CA LEU A 38 10.35 -31.23 20.88
C LEU A 38 9.22 -32.18 21.33
N LEU A 39 8.03 -32.08 20.72
CA LEU A 39 6.89 -32.94 21.03
C LEU A 39 6.85 -34.25 20.26
N LEU A 40 7.63 -34.42 19.18
CA LEU A 40 7.68 -35.69 18.43
C LEU A 40 7.89 -36.95 19.31
N PRO A 41 8.83 -36.96 20.29
CA PRO A 41 9.06 -38.16 21.11
C PRO A 41 7.98 -38.40 22.17
N VAL A 42 7.21 -37.38 22.56
CA VAL A 42 6.20 -37.49 23.65
C VAL A 42 4.79 -37.67 23.09
N GLN A 43 4.47 -36.93 22.03
CA GLN A 43 3.15 -36.88 21.41
C GLN A 43 3.29 -36.73 19.89
N LEU A 44 3.60 -37.84 19.21
CA LEU A 44 3.91 -37.88 17.78
C LEU A 44 2.94 -37.06 16.90
N TYR A 45 1.62 -37.27 17.05
CA TYR A 45 0.62 -36.58 16.23
C TYR A 45 0.55 -35.07 16.49
N VAL A 46 0.74 -34.64 17.74
CA VAL A 46 0.77 -33.20 18.09
C VAL A 46 2.05 -32.57 17.53
N GLY A 47 3.19 -33.26 17.66
CA GLY A 47 4.46 -32.85 17.07
C GLY A 47 4.34 -32.66 15.56
N ILE A 48 3.86 -33.67 14.83
CA ILE A 48 3.63 -33.60 13.38
C ILE A 48 2.67 -32.45 13.01
N GLY A 49 1.56 -32.31 13.73
CA GLY A 49 0.60 -31.23 13.49
C GLY A 49 1.21 -29.83 13.59
N LEU A 50 2.07 -29.61 14.60
CA LEU A 50 2.78 -28.34 14.78
C LEU A 50 3.84 -28.08 13.71
N LEU A 51 4.52 -29.13 13.23
CA LEU A 51 5.46 -28.99 12.10
C LEU A 51 4.73 -28.55 10.83
N ILE A 52 3.61 -29.20 10.51
CA ILE A 52 2.76 -28.84 9.36
C ILE A 52 2.26 -27.40 9.51
N ALA A 53 1.77 -27.02 10.70
CA ALA A 53 1.33 -25.66 10.98
C ALA A 53 2.46 -24.62 10.82
N GLY A 54 3.68 -24.95 11.27
CA GLY A 54 4.87 -24.10 11.11
C GLY A 54 5.22 -23.89 9.63
N VAL A 55 5.22 -24.96 8.83
CA VAL A 55 5.47 -24.88 7.38
C VAL A 55 4.37 -24.08 6.67
N ALA A 56 3.10 -24.37 6.95
CA ALA A 56 1.97 -23.65 6.35
C ALA A 56 1.99 -22.15 6.70
N SER A 57 2.29 -21.81 7.95
CA SER A 57 2.48 -20.42 8.40
C SER A 57 3.64 -19.75 7.66
N GLY A 58 4.78 -20.44 7.51
CA GLY A 58 5.92 -19.94 6.75
C GLY A 58 5.59 -19.66 5.27
N VAL A 59 4.91 -20.60 4.60
CA VAL A 59 4.46 -20.43 3.21
C VAL A 59 3.50 -19.25 3.09
N ARG A 60 2.54 -19.10 4.02
CA ARG A 60 1.62 -17.97 4.06
C ARG A 60 2.36 -16.63 4.22
N VAL A 61 3.32 -16.54 5.15
CA VAL A 61 4.12 -15.32 5.36
C VAL A 61 4.89 -14.97 4.07
N ILE A 62 5.51 -15.95 3.42
CA ILE A 62 6.22 -15.75 2.15
C ILE A 62 5.27 -15.25 1.05
N GLY A 63 4.10 -15.88 0.90
CA GLY A 63 3.08 -15.49 -0.07
C GLY A 63 2.56 -14.07 0.19
N MET A 64 2.30 -13.73 1.45
CA MET A 64 1.89 -12.39 1.87
C MET A 64 2.91 -11.33 1.47
N TRP A 65 4.20 -11.54 1.76
CA TRP A 65 5.24 -10.58 1.39
C TRP A 65 5.39 -10.45 -0.13
N ARG A 66 5.28 -11.54 -0.88
CA ARG A 66 5.29 -11.49 -2.36
C ARG A 66 4.12 -10.68 -2.92
N SER A 67 2.89 -10.98 -2.47
CA SER A 67 1.70 -10.23 -2.86
C SER A 67 1.82 -8.77 -2.48
N LEU A 68 2.34 -8.46 -1.28
CA LEU A 68 2.58 -7.09 -0.83
C LEU A 68 3.42 -6.29 -1.85
N PHE A 69 4.58 -6.80 -2.25
CA PHE A 69 5.48 -6.10 -3.16
C PHE A 69 5.09 -6.20 -4.65
N TRP A 70 4.12 -7.07 -4.97
CA TRP A 70 3.63 -7.21 -6.33
C TRP A 70 2.43 -6.30 -6.61
N GLU A 71 1.45 -6.32 -5.72
CA GLU A 71 0.11 -5.75 -5.96
C GLU A 71 -0.07 -4.35 -5.38
N PHE A 72 0.70 -3.99 -4.36
CA PHE A 72 0.46 -2.74 -3.63
C PHE A 72 1.18 -1.54 -4.24
N ASP A 73 0.71 -0.37 -3.82
CA ASP A 73 1.03 0.90 -4.42
C ASP A 73 2.43 1.39 -4.06
N LEU A 74 3.07 1.99 -5.04
CA LEU A 74 4.42 2.52 -4.92
C LEU A 74 4.39 4.01 -4.54
N CYS A 75 4.91 4.34 -3.36
CA CYS A 75 4.83 5.68 -2.78
C CYS A 75 6.22 6.32 -2.58
N PRO A 76 6.36 7.64 -2.78
CA PRO A 76 7.59 8.38 -2.49
C PRO A 76 7.81 8.50 -0.98
N GLY A 77 9.06 8.29 -0.55
CA GLY A 77 9.50 8.50 0.82
C GLY A 77 10.82 9.26 0.91
N VAL A 78 11.09 9.85 2.07
CA VAL A 78 12.33 10.58 2.36
C VAL A 78 12.82 10.30 3.77
N VAL A 79 14.14 10.18 3.93
CA VAL A 79 14.76 10.03 5.25
C VAL A 79 14.70 11.37 6.00
N LEU A 80 14.01 11.38 7.14
CA LEU A 80 13.99 12.51 8.06
C LEU A 80 15.18 12.46 9.03
N ASP A 81 15.48 11.26 9.54
CA ASP A 81 16.61 10.99 10.43
C ASP A 81 17.11 9.56 10.17
N GLY A 82 18.35 9.46 9.68
CA GLY A 82 18.98 8.19 9.32
C GLY A 82 19.34 7.31 10.51
N GLU A 83 19.73 7.92 11.63
CA GLU A 83 20.26 7.22 12.80
C GLU A 83 19.17 6.39 13.46
N VAL A 84 17.99 7.01 13.66
CA VAL A 84 16.83 6.34 14.25
C VAL A 84 15.94 5.65 13.19
N GLY A 85 16.28 5.77 11.91
CA GLY A 85 15.51 5.22 10.79
C GLY A 85 14.13 5.88 10.61
N LEU A 86 14.01 7.18 10.92
CA LEU A 86 12.78 7.95 10.75
C LEU A 86 12.64 8.38 9.28
N ILE A 87 11.51 8.03 8.68
CA ILE A 87 11.17 8.41 7.31
C ILE A 87 9.80 9.09 7.27
N ALA A 88 9.58 9.92 6.26
CA ALA A 88 8.27 10.41 5.85
C ALA A 88 7.91 9.80 4.50
N VAL A 89 6.66 9.37 4.34
CA VAL A 89 6.13 8.79 3.10
C VAL A 89 4.84 9.50 2.76
N TRP A 90 4.65 9.87 1.51
CA TRP A 90 3.44 10.56 1.05
C TRP A 90 2.55 9.60 0.25
N THR A 91 1.24 9.76 0.38
CA THR A 91 0.25 9.12 -0.49
C THR A 91 -1.02 9.98 -0.56
N ASP A 92 -1.91 9.64 -1.47
CA ASP A 92 -3.30 10.10 -1.46
C ASP A 92 -4.21 9.00 -0.89
N LEU A 93 -4.97 9.32 0.16
CA LEU A 93 -5.87 8.37 0.81
C LEU A 93 -7.24 8.26 0.13
N THR A 94 -7.45 8.90 -1.02
CA THR A 94 -8.71 8.83 -1.78
C THR A 94 -9.09 7.40 -2.16
N THR A 95 -10.35 7.03 -1.95
CA THR A 95 -10.92 5.72 -2.38
C THR A 95 -11.59 5.80 -3.75
N GLY A 96 -11.66 6.99 -4.36
CA GLY A 96 -12.38 7.27 -5.60
C GLY A 96 -13.89 7.42 -5.43
N ARG A 97 -14.38 7.48 -4.19
CA ARG A 97 -15.82 7.59 -3.86
C ARG A 97 -16.37 9.00 -3.89
N ASP A 98 -15.53 9.99 -3.63
CA ASP A 98 -15.90 11.40 -3.68
C ASP A 98 -14.95 12.17 -4.61
N ARG A 99 -15.18 13.48 -4.74
CA ARG A 99 -14.41 14.37 -5.63
C ARG A 99 -13.22 15.01 -4.91
N TYR A 100 -12.92 14.58 -3.68
CA TYR A 100 -11.92 15.23 -2.84
C TYR A 100 -10.67 14.36 -2.78
N ASP A 101 -9.52 15.01 -2.91
CA ASP A 101 -8.24 14.37 -2.64
C ASP A 101 -8.00 14.36 -1.13
N TYR A 102 -7.33 13.32 -0.63
CA TYR A 102 -6.95 13.20 0.78
C TYR A 102 -5.44 13.00 0.92
N PRO A 103 -4.64 14.00 0.51
CA PRO A 103 -3.19 13.92 0.59
C PRO A 103 -2.74 13.75 2.04
N ALA A 104 -1.87 12.78 2.27
CA ALA A 104 -1.37 12.46 3.60
C ALA A 104 0.12 12.14 3.58
N VAL A 105 0.80 12.51 4.65
CA VAL A 105 2.17 12.09 4.94
C VAL A 105 2.19 11.26 6.20
N ARG A 106 2.83 10.08 6.15
CA ARG A 106 3.06 9.24 7.32
C ARG A 106 4.52 9.31 7.71
N VAL A 107 4.76 9.69 8.97
CA VAL A 107 6.07 9.64 9.60
C VAL A 107 6.15 8.35 10.42
N LEU A 108 7.20 7.56 10.21
CA LEU A 108 7.37 6.28 10.88
C LEU A 108 8.85 5.89 11.04
N LYS A 109 9.12 5.07 12.05
CA LYS A 109 10.43 4.42 12.23
C LYS A 109 10.48 3.14 11.40
N THR A 110 11.60 2.92 10.72
CA THR A 110 11.83 1.74 9.88
C THR A 110 13.21 1.14 10.16
N PRO A 111 13.39 -0.18 9.96
CA PRO A 111 14.68 -0.85 10.19
C PRO A 111 15.69 -0.60 9.04
N LEU A 112 15.75 0.64 8.55
CA LEU A 112 16.49 0.98 7.32
C LEU A 112 18.00 0.75 7.45
N HIS A 113 18.57 0.98 8.64
CA HIS A 113 19.97 0.67 8.92
C HIS A 113 20.27 -0.84 8.77
N ARG A 114 19.33 -1.73 9.13
CA ARG A 114 19.48 -3.18 8.94
C ARG A 114 19.35 -3.58 7.48
N ALA A 115 18.46 -2.89 6.76
CA ALA A 115 18.19 -3.12 5.36
C ALA A 115 19.40 -2.77 4.47
N VAL A 116 19.92 -1.56 4.64
CA VAL A 116 21.01 -1.03 3.79
C VAL A 116 22.40 -1.39 4.35
N GLY A 117 22.51 -1.66 5.65
CA GLY A 117 23.80 -1.91 6.31
C GLY A 117 24.62 -0.64 6.58
N ARG A 118 24.03 0.55 6.38
CA ARG A 118 24.62 1.85 6.67
C ARG A 118 23.53 2.86 7.02
N VAL A 119 23.92 3.94 7.69
CA VAL A 119 23.02 5.08 7.96
C VAL A 119 22.82 5.87 6.67
N LEU A 120 21.56 6.16 6.33
CA LEU A 120 21.23 7.00 5.18
C LEU A 120 21.18 8.47 5.60
N LYS A 121 21.68 9.36 4.74
CA LYS A 121 21.66 10.80 5.00
C LYS A 121 20.23 11.34 5.00
N ARG A 122 19.94 12.32 5.87
CA ARG A 122 18.69 13.08 5.82
C ARG A 122 18.47 13.65 4.41
N GLY A 123 17.23 13.61 3.93
CA GLY A 123 16.86 14.02 2.57
C GLY A 123 17.05 12.94 1.50
N THR A 124 17.63 11.78 1.82
CA THR A 124 17.73 10.67 0.87
C THR A 124 16.34 10.22 0.43
N ARG A 125 16.09 10.21 -0.89
CA ARG A 125 14.85 9.72 -1.50
C ARG A 125 14.77 8.20 -1.45
N LEU A 126 13.60 7.68 -1.07
CA LEU A 126 13.30 6.26 -0.93
C LEU A 126 12.03 5.92 -1.70
N ALA A 127 12.03 4.80 -2.41
CA ALA A 127 10.79 4.17 -2.85
C ALA A 127 10.25 3.29 -1.73
N THR A 128 8.93 3.27 -1.56
CA THR A 128 8.23 2.45 -0.57
C THR A 128 7.04 1.76 -1.22
N VAL A 129 6.66 0.58 -0.73
CA VAL A 129 5.39 -0.07 -1.06
C VAL A 129 4.43 0.11 0.10
N ALA A 130 3.16 0.44 -0.17
CA ALA A 130 2.19 0.77 0.86
C ALA A 130 0.91 -0.06 0.78
N SER A 131 0.53 -0.65 1.92
CA SER A 131 -0.82 -1.20 2.11
C SER A 131 -1.76 -0.19 2.75
N TYR A 132 -3.05 -0.27 2.44
CA TYR A 132 -4.06 0.66 2.94
C TYR A 132 -5.03 -0.06 3.88
N THR A 133 -5.53 0.67 4.87
CA THR A 133 -6.49 0.15 5.85
C THR A 133 -7.71 1.05 5.91
N GLY A 134 -8.88 0.42 5.99
CA GLY A 134 -10.16 1.11 5.92
C GLY A 134 -11.14 0.29 5.08
N SER A 135 -12.36 0.80 4.96
CA SER A 135 -13.33 0.25 4.03
C SER A 135 -13.22 0.98 2.68
N PRO A 136 -13.26 0.27 1.54
CA PRO A 136 -13.37 0.93 0.23
C PRO A 136 -14.72 1.65 0.03
N LEU A 137 -15.66 1.48 0.97
CA LEU A 137 -16.93 2.23 1.02
C LEU A 137 -16.79 3.57 1.74
N GLU A 138 -15.71 3.79 2.49
CA GLU A 138 -15.44 5.07 3.12
C GLU A 138 -14.94 6.10 2.10
N ARG A 139 -15.08 7.38 2.43
CA ARG A 139 -14.59 8.50 1.61
C ARG A 139 -13.09 8.45 1.34
N ARG A 140 -12.34 7.92 2.30
CA ARG A 140 -10.89 7.77 2.23
C ARG A 140 -10.45 6.56 3.03
N TRP A 141 -9.26 6.06 2.72
CA TRP A 141 -8.54 5.13 3.57
C TRP A 141 -8.25 5.78 4.93
N ARG A 142 -8.38 5.01 6.00
CA ARG A 142 -8.13 5.50 7.37
C ARG A 142 -6.65 5.64 7.64
N ASN A 143 -5.83 4.79 7.03
CA ASN A 143 -4.39 4.77 7.21
C ASN A 143 -3.71 3.98 6.09
N PHE A 144 -2.39 4.14 5.94
CA PHE A 144 -1.57 3.35 5.03
C PHE A 144 -0.23 2.97 5.68
N HIS A 145 0.32 1.80 5.37
CA HIS A 145 1.48 1.20 6.02
C HIS A 145 2.63 1.04 5.00
N PRO A 146 3.49 2.05 4.85
CA PRO A 146 4.57 2.01 3.88
C PRO A 146 5.77 1.20 4.40
N ILE A 147 6.37 0.43 3.50
CA ILE A 147 7.57 -0.38 3.74
C ILE A 147 8.64 0.02 2.71
N PRO A 148 9.84 0.46 3.14
CA PRO A 148 10.92 0.78 2.21
C PRO A 148 11.30 -0.41 1.34
N LEU A 149 11.54 -0.18 0.04
CA LEU A 149 11.90 -1.28 -0.88
C LEU A 149 13.20 -1.98 -0.50
N HIS A 150 14.12 -1.26 0.16
CA HIS A 150 15.35 -1.81 0.71
C HIS A 150 15.09 -2.93 1.74
N CYS A 151 13.92 -2.95 2.38
CA CYS A 151 13.54 -4.02 3.29
C CYS A 151 13.05 -5.28 2.54
N GLY A 152 12.64 -5.16 1.28
CA GLY A 152 12.14 -6.26 0.45
C GLY A 152 13.20 -6.88 -0.47
N THR A 153 14.15 -6.09 -0.96
CA THR A 153 15.19 -6.56 -1.89
C THR A 153 16.52 -5.83 -1.69
N ARG A 154 17.63 -6.45 -2.09
CA ARG A 154 18.95 -5.82 -2.25
C ARG A 154 19.26 -5.43 -3.69
N ASP A 155 18.39 -5.78 -4.64
CA ASP A 155 18.60 -5.42 -6.03
C ASP A 155 18.45 -3.90 -6.22
N THR A 156 19.59 -3.22 -6.32
CA THR A 156 19.63 -1.77 -6.50
C THR A 156 19.06 -1.32 -7.83
N ARG A 157 19.10 -2.16 -8.88
CA ARG A 157 18.51 -1.85 -10.19
C ARG A 157 17.00 -1.90 -10.09
N ALA A 158 16.44 -2.94 -9.46
CA ALA A 158 14.99 -3.03 -9.21
C ALA A 158 14.48 -1.84 -8.37
N ILE A 159 15.20 -1.47 -7.31
CA ILE A 159 14.87 -0.31 -6.48
C ILE A 159 14.94 0.99 -7.29
N ALA A 160 15.97 1.17 -8.13
CA ALA A 160 16.12 2.37 -8.96
C ALA A 160 14.99 2.47 -10.00
N ASN A 161 14.64 1.37 -10.66
CA ASN A 161 13.54 1.28 -11.63
C ASN A 161 12.20 1.61 -10.98
N ALA A 162 11.88 0.98 -9.84
CA ALA A 162 10.68 1.31 -9.08
C ALA A 162 10.68 2.81 -8.73
N ARG A 163 11.78 3.33 -8.21
CA ARG A 163 11.89 4.76 -7.87
C ARG A 163 11.63 5.69 -9.07
N SER A 164 12.08 5.35 -10.29
CA SER A 164 11.81 6.15 -11.49
C SER A 164 10.36 6.06 -11.99
N ARG A 165 9.62 5.03 -11.58
CA ARG A 165 8.18 4.91 -11.87
C ARG A 165 7.30 5.78 -10.96
N ILE A 166 7.86 6.35 -9.91
CA ILE A 166 7.14 7.29 -9.04
C ILE A 166 7.11 8.65 -9.75
N PRO A 167 5.93 9.22 -10.05
CA PRO A 167 5.82 10.50 -10.75
C PRO A 167 6.53 11.64 -9.99
N ASP A 168 7.15 12.57 -10.72
CA ASP A 168 7.82 13.74 -10.14
C ASP A 168 6.88 14.59 -9.28
N GLU A 169 5.60 14.65 -9.67
CA GLU A 169 4.55 15.32 -8.94
C GLU A 169 4.43 14.78 -7.50
N ALA A 170 4.47 13.45 -7.32
CA ALA A 170 4.38 12.83 -6.01
C ALA A 170 5.62 13.13 -5.13
N TRP A 171 6.79 13.30 -5.74
CA TRP A 171 8.00 13.74 -5.04
C TRP A 171 7.89 15.19 -4.57
N GLU A 172 7.29 16.07 -5.37
CA GLU A 172 7.04 17.46 -5.01
C GLU A 172 6.01 17.57 -3.88
N GLU A 173 4.93 16.77 -3.93
CA GLU A 173 3.94 16.68 -2.85
C GLU A 173 4.58 16.23 -1.52
N LEU A 174 5.42 15.19 -1.57
CA LEU A 174 6.17 14.76 -0.38
C LEU A 174 7.06 15.89 0.16
N ALA A 175 7.81 16.57 -0.71
CA ALA A 175 8.69 17.66 -0.30
C ALA A 175 7.91 18.82 0.33
N TYR A 176 6.74 19.15 -0.20
CA TYR A 176 5.82 20.13 0.36
C TYR A 176 5.31 19.71 1.74
N ALA A 177 4.74 18.51 1.86
CA ALA A 177 4.22 17.99 3.12
C ALA A 177 5.28 17.94 4.23
N VAL A 178 6.52 17.55 3.89
CA VAL A 178 7.64 17.49 4.84
C VAL A 178 8.04 18.89 5.37
N ARG A 179 7.84 19.96 4.61
CA ARG A 179 8.08 21.33 5.08
C ARG A 179 7.05 21.76 6.13
N LEU A 180 5.82 21.27 6.03
CA LEU A 180 4.72 21.58 6.95
C LEU A 180 4.77 20.77 8.25
N LEU A 181 5.49 19.63 8.26
CA LEU A 181 5.55 18.75 9.42
C LEU A 181 6.05 19.48 10.69
N PRO A 182 5.38 19.30 11.85
CA PRO A 182 5.79 19.92 13.10
C PRO A 182 7.15 19.38 13.56
N ARG A 183 7.94 20.25 14.20
CA ARG A 183 9.26 19.91 14.76
C ARG A 183 9.19 19.89 16.30
N PRO A 184 9.85 18.91 16.96
CA PRO A 184 10.58 17.78 16.39
C PRO A 184 9.65 16.79 15.67
N PHE A 185 10.16 16.10 14.63
CA PHE A 185 9.35 15.15 13.86
C PHE A 185 8.87 14.00 14.75
N ARG A 186 7.57 13.72 14.73
CA ARG A 186 6.95 12.64 15.51
C ARG A 186 6.33 11.59 14.57
N PRO A 187 6.42 10.28 14.90
CA PRO A 187 5.68 9.27 14.17
C PRO A 187 4.17 9.54 14.23
N GLY A 188 3.50 9.41 13.09
CA GLY A 188 2.08 9.71 12.96
C GLY A 188 1.61 9.73 11.51
N LEU A 189 0.29 9.71 11.32
CA LEU A 189 -0.36 10.01 10.05
C LEU A 189 -0.82 11.46 10.11
N TYR A 190 -0.39 12.26 9.13
CA TYR A 190 -0.72 13.68 9.03
C TYR A 190 -1.42 13.92 7.71
N LEU A 191 -2.61 14.52 7.77
CA LEU A 191 -3.29 15.00 6.56
C LEU A 191 -2.66 16.34 6.17
N VAL A 192 -2.38 16.52 4.89
CA VAL A 192 -1.72 17.75 4.42
C VAL A 192 -2.61 18.96 4.70
N ASP A 193 -3.93 18.85 4.53
CA ASP A 193 -4.88 19.92 4.85
C ASP A 193 -4.81 20.36 6.33
N ASP A 194 -4.67 19.41 7.26
CA ASP A 194 -4.56 19.71 8.68
C ASP A 194 -3.20 20.38 8.99
N LEU A 195 -2.13 19.93 8.33
CA LEU A 195 -0.80 20.55 8.44
C LEU A 195 -0.78 21.98 7.90
N GLU A 196 -1.51 22.25 6.82
CA GLU A 196 -1.67 23.60 6.27
C GLU A 196 -2.45 24.51 7.22
N ASP A 197 -3.55 24.00 7.82
CA ASP A 197 -4.32 24.72 8.84
C ASP A 197 -3.44 25.09 10.04
N GLU A 198 -2.65 24.14 10.54
CA GLU A 198 -1.71 24.37 11.65
C GLU A 198 -0.60 25.35 11.27
N ALA A 199 -0.05 25.25 10.06
CA ALA A 199 1.00 26.15 9.59
C ALA A 199 0.48 27.59 9.45
N GLU A 200 -0.73 27.78 8.91
CA GLU A 200 -1.38 29.09 8.80
C GLU A 200 -1.62 29.71 10.18
N GLN A 201 -2.11 28.91 11.14
CA GLN A 201 -2.35 29.35 12.51
C GLN A 201 -1.06 29.74 13.25
N ASN A 202 0.03 28.97 13.07
CA ASN A 202 1.26 29.16 13.84
C ASN A 202 2.21 30.21 13.24
N LEU A 203 2.28 30.33 11.91
CA LEU A 203 3.26 31.17 11.21
C LEU A 203 2.64 32.47 10.68
N GLY A 204 1.32 32.62 10.76
CA GLY A 204 0.60 33.83 10.34
C GLY A 204 0.83 34.19 8.86
N PRO A 205 0.90 35.49 8.51
CA PRO A 205 1.00 35.94 7.12
C PRO A 205 2.21 35.41 6.35
N ARG A 206 3.29 35.01 7.05
CA ARG A 206 4.47 34.42 6.40
C ARG A 206 4.16 33.07 5.76
N ALA A 207 3.25 32.28 6.35
CA ALA A 207 2.82 31.01 5.78
C ALA A 207 2.05 31.19 4.47
N ALA A 208 1.23 32.24 4.40
CA ALA A 208 0.33 32.47 3.28
C ALA A 208 1.05 32.61 1.93
N SER A 209 2.34 32.98 1.95
CA SER A 209 3.14 33.12 0.73
C SER A 209 3.53 31.80 0.05
N TRP A 210 3.55 30.68 0.79
CA TRP A 210 3.96 29.38 0.26
C TRP A 210 2.91 28.27 0.45
N VAL A 211 1.84 28.51 1.20
CA VAL A 211 0.69 27.60 1.27
C VAL A 211 -0.07 27.69 -0.05
N ARG A 212 -0.40 26.54 -0.63
CA ARG A 212 -1.08 26.50 -1.93
C ARG A 212 -2.50 27.08 -1.83
N PRO A 213 -3.01 27.71 -2.90
CA PRO A 213 -4.43 28.06 -2.98
C PRO A 213 -5.28 26.81 -2.75
N ARG A 214 -6.17 26.85 -1.76
CA ARG A 214 -6.97 25.71 -1.34
C ARG A 214 -8.03 25.38 -2.39
N GLY A 215 -8.07 24.11 -2.79
CA GLY A 215 -9.23 23.54 -3.45
C GLY A 215 -10.43 23.45 -2.51
N PRO A 216 -11.61 23.02 -3.01
CA PRO A 216 -12.78 22.79 -2.16
C PRO A 216 -12.45 21.72 -1.10
N ARG A 217 -12.73 22.02 0.17
CA ARG A 217 -12.42 21.12 1.28
C ARG A 217 -13.51 20.07 1.46
N PRO A 218 -13.14 18.82 1.79
CA PRO A 218 -14.12 17.87 2.30
C PRO A 218 -14.68 18.42 3.63
N PRO A 219 -16.00 18.30 3.89
CA PRO A 219 -16.56 18.71 5.16
C PRO A 219 -15.93 17.89 6.28
N LYS A 220 -15.51 18.55 7.37
CA LYS A 220 -14.89 17.89 8.54
C LYS A 220 -15.85 16.83 9.08
N LEU A 221 -15.37 15.59 9.26
CA LEU A 221 -16.16 14.50 9.84
C LEU A 221 -16.69 14.94 11.21
N THR A 222 -18.01 14.87 11.39
CA THR A 222 -18.65 15.29 12.64
C THR A 222 -18.41 14.26 13.75
N GLY A 223 -18.50 14.66 15.02
CA GLY A 223 -18.15 13.80 16.16
C GLY A 223 -18.96 12.48 16.25
N THR A 224 -20.14 12.42 15.63
CA THR A 224 -21.04 11.25 15.63
C THR A 224 -20.47 10.05 14.87
N GLU A 225 -19.69 10.26 13.80
CA GLU A 225 -19.07 9.18 13.04
C GLU A 225 -17.95 8.48 13.83
N LYS A 226 -17.24 9.20 14.71
CA LYS A 226 -16.20 8.63 15.57
C LYS A 226 -16.79 7.63 16.57
N VAL A 227 -17.98 7.91 17.11
CA VAL A 227 -18.67 7.02 18.07
C VAL A 227 -19.10 5.72 17.41
N ARG A 228 -19.62 5.78 16.18
CA ARG A 228 -20.10 4.59 15.45
C ARG A 228 -18.96 3.62 15.13
N GLN A 229 -17.77 4.12 14.81
CA GLN A 229 -16.59 3.27 14.57
C GLN A 229 -16.05 2.61 15.84
N PHE A 230 -16.16 3.27 17.00
CA PHE A 230 -15.74 2.71 18.27
C PHE A 230 -16.60 1.50 18.68
N VAL A 231 -17.93 1.63 18.59
CA VAL A 231 -18.89 0.57 18.96
C VAL A 231 -18.71 -0.70 18.11
N PHE A 232 -18.43 -0.55 16.80
CA PHE A 232 -18.27 -1.71 15.92
C PHE A 232 -17.00 -2.53 16.26
N ARG A 233 -15.89 -1.88 16.61
CA ARG A 233 -14.63 -2.56 16.92
C ARG A 233 -14.65 -3.31 18.24
N THR A 234 -15.24 -2.74 19.28
CA THR A 234 -15.35 -3.39 20.59
C THR A 234 -16.32 -4.58 20.54
N GLY A 235 -17.39 -4.49 19.75
CA GLY A 235 -18.35 -5.59 19.59
C GLY A 235 -17.76 -6.86 18.97
N VAL A 236 -16.92 -6.73 17.92
CA VAL A 236 -16.36 -7.91 17.21
C VAL A 236 -15.30 -8.64 18.05
N VAL A 237 -14.45 -7.91 18.78
CA VAL A 237 -13.44 -8.53 19.67
C VAL A 237 -14.12 -9.27 20.81
N PHE A 238 -15.19 -8.71 21.37
CA PHE A 238 -15.99 -9.37 22.40
C PHE A 238 -16.58 -10.70 21.90
N LEU A 239 -17.16 -10.72 20.68
CA LEU A 239 -17.70 -11.94 20.08
C LEU A 239 -16.65 -13.03 19.85
N LEU A 240 -15.44 -12.68 19.40
CA LEU A 240 -14.34 -13.64 19.19
C LEU A 240 -13.85 -14.26 20.51
N LEU A 241 -13.75 -13.46 21.58
CA LEU A 241 -13.37 -13.96 22.91
C LEU A 241 -14.44 -14.90 23.47
N VAL A 242 -15.71 -14.58 23.28
CA VAL A 242 -16.83 -15.46 23.65
C VAL A 242 -16.77 -16.78 22.87
N ALA A 243 -16.52 -16.74 21.56
CA ALA A 243 -16.40 -17.94 20.74
C ALA A 243 -15.21 -18.83 21.17
N LEU A 244 -14.06 -18.24 21.50
CA LEU A 244 -12.90 -18.99 22.01
C LEU A 244 -13.16 -19.59 23.40
N ALA A 245 -13.84 -18.86 24.28
CA ALA A 245 -14.21 -19.38 25.61
C ALA A 245 -15.17 -20.55 25.50
N ILE A 246 -16.19 -20.46 24.63
CA ILE A 246 -17.15 -21.53 24.38
C ILE A 246 -16.45 -22.74 23.72
N GLY A 247 -15.66 -22.51 22.67
CA GLY A 247 -14.92 -23.58 21.98
C GLY A 247 -13.92 -24.30 22.89
N GLY A 248 -13.21 -23.55 23.75
CA GLY A 248 -12.30 -24.10 24.75
C GLY A 248 -13.04 -24.92 25.82
N GLY A 249 -14.19 -24.43 26.29
CA GLY A 249 -15.02 -25.15 27.26
C GLY A 249 -15.57 -26.47 26.70
N LEU A 250 -16.08 -26.45 25.46
CA LEU A 250 -16.57 -27.66 24.79
C LEU A 250 -15.46 -28.68 24.53
N PHE A 251 -14.27 -28.22 24.13
CA PHE A 251 -13.11 -29.11 23.94
C PHE A 251 -12.65 -29.75 25.25
N PHE A 252 -12.63 -28.98 26.33
CA PHE A 252 -12.27 -29.48 27.66
C PHE A 252 -13.29 -30.49 28.19
N ALA A 253 -14.59 -30.20 28.04
CA ALA A 253 -15.66 -31.12 28.39
C ALA A 253 -15.58 -32.43 27.59
N TRP A 254 -15.30 -32.35 26.29
CA TRP A 254 -15.07 -33.53 25.45
C TRP A 254 -13.86 -34.35 25.87
N MET A 255 -12.77 -33.70 26.32
CA MET A 255 -11.61 -34.40 26.86
C MET A 255 -11.92 -35.15 28.16
N GLN A 256 -12.74 -34.57 29.05
CA GLN A 256 -13.14 -35.21 30.30
C GLN A 256 -14.09 -36.39 30.09
N ASN A 257 -14.94 -36.32 29.07
CA ASN A 257 -15.92 -37.36 28.74
C ASN A 257 -15.38 -38.44 27.79
N ARG A 258 -14.07 -38.50 27.51
CA ARG A 258 -13.52 -39.64 26.78
C ARG A 258 -13.78 -40.90 27.60
N PRO A 259 -14.48 -41.91 27.05
CA PRO A 259 -14.72 -43.15 27.77
C PRO A 259 -13.36 -43.73 28.16
N ARG A 260 -13.12 -43.85 29.46
CA ARG A 260 -11.93 -44.54 29.98
C ARG A 260 -11.98 -45.94 29.39
N ALA A 261 -10.92 -46.33 28.69
CA ALA A 261 -10.79 -47.67 28.13
C ALA A 261 -11.10 -48.65 29.27
N VAL A 262 -12.19 -49.41 29.10
CA VAL A 262 -12.55 -50.46 30.05
C VAL A 262 -11.37 -51.42 30.06
N PRO A 263 -10.72 -51.67 31.21
CA PRO A 263 -9.64 -52.64 31.27
C PRO A 263 -10.15 -53.97 30.73
N PRO A 264 -9.34 -54.72 29.98
CA PRO A 264 -9.77 -56.00 29.42
C PRO A 264 -10.29 -56.88 30.56
N VAL A 265 -11.58 -57.22 30.50
CA VAL A 265 -12.21 -58.17 31.44
C VAL A 265 -11.49 -59.49 31.26
N ALA A 266 -10.79 -59.95 32.30
CA ALA A 266 -10.22 -61.27 32.35
C ALA A 266 -11.34 -62.29 32.12
N GLN A 267 -11.27 -63.04 31.02
CA GLN A 267 -12.21 -64.12 30.75
C GLN A 267 -12.08 -65.18 31.86
N PRO A 268 -13.17 -65.55 32.55
CA PRO A 268 -13.16 -66.70 33.45
C PRO A 268 -13.01 -67.98 32.62
N GLY A 269 -12.12 -68.86 33.08
CA GLY A 269 -11.73 -70.08 32.39
C GLY A 269 -12.91 -70.94 31.97
N GLY A 270 -12.99 -71.21 30.66
CA GLY A 270 -13.86 -72.25 30.11
C GLY A 270 -13.31 -73.65 30.41
N PRO A 271 -14.20 -74.66 30.60
CA PRO A 271 -13.82 -76.03 30.92
C PRO A 271 -13.05 -76.69 29.77
N GLN A 272 -11.96 -77.39 30.14
CA GLN A 272 -11.16 -78.21 29.22
C GLN A 272 -11.98 -79.41 28.74
N LEU A 273 -12.23 -79.48 27.44
CA LEU A 273 -12.70 -80.70 26.76
C LEU A 273 -11.49 -81.58 26.40
N PRO A 274 -11.54 -82.90 26.66
CA PRO A 274 -10.46 -83.81 26.31
C PRO A 274 -10.59 -84.26 24.84
N GLY A 275 -9.49 -84.10 24.10
CA GLY A 275 -9.07 -84.95 22.99
C GLY A 275 -9.99 -85.09 21.77
N ALA A 276 -9.53 -84.64 20.60
CA ALA A 276 -9.26 -85.54 19.47
C ALA A 276 -8.84 -84.79 18.18
N HIS A 277 -7.82 -85.35 17.56
CA HIS A 277 -7.44 -85.32 16.13
C HIS A 277 -6.92 -84.02 15.50
N GLN A 278 -5.57 -83.93 15.50
CA GLN A 278 -4.77 -83.34 14.44
C GLN A 278 -5.05 -84.02 13.07
N PRO A 279 -5.25 -83.25 11.99
CA PRO A 279 -4.97 -83.71 10.63
C PRO A 279 -3.54 -83.30 10.20
N PRO A 280 -2.95 -84.03 9.24
CA PRO A 280 -1.54 -83.94 8.89
C PRO A 280 -1.19 -82.72 8.05
N ALA A 281 0.06 -82.28 8.21
CA ALA A 281 0.71 -81.25 7.43
C ALA A 281 0.74 -81.61 5.94
N ALA A 282 0.23 -80.71 5.10
CA ALA A 282 0.50 -80.71 3.67
C ALA A 282 0.41 -79.28 3.12
N GLY A 283 1.43 -78.88 2.35
CA GLY A 283 1.20 -78.08 1.15
C GLY A 283 1.65 -76.62 1.18
N ALA A 284 2.89 -76.41 0.73
CA ALA A 284 3.30 -75.38 -0.23
C ALA A 284 2.96 -73.91 0.07
N GLN A 285 4.01 -73.17 0.45
CA GLN A 285 4.09 -71.71 0.28
C GLN A 285 3.95 -71.34 -1.20
N VAL A 286 2.88 -70.60 -1.52
CA VAL A 286 2.75 -69.85 -2.77
C VAL A 286 3.53 -68.54 -2.63
N PRO A 287 4.53 -68.25 -3.48
CA PRO A 287 5.21 -66.95 -3.45
C PRO A 287 4.30 -65.86 -4.03
N PRO A 288 4.42 -64.60 -3.58
CA PRO A 288 3.66 -63.49 -4.12
C PRO A 288 4.02 -63.22 -5.60
N PRO A 289 3.08 -62.68 -6.40
CA PRO A 289 3.31 -62.44 -7.82
C PRO A 289 4.41 -61.40 -8.03
N ARG A 290 5.36 -61.74 -8.92
CA ARG A 290 6.39 -60.86 -9.45
C ARG A 290 5.76 -59.60 -10.05
N GLU A 291 6.13 -58.44 -9.53
CA GLU A 291 5.91 -57.15 -10.18
C GLU A 291 6.53 -57.16 -11.58
N GLN A 292 5.71 -56.84 -12.58
CA GLN A 292 6.15 -56.65 -13.96
C GLN A 292 7.02 -55.39 -14.07
N PRO A 293 8.12 -55.43 -14.84
CA PRO A 293 8.95 -54.25 -15.06
C PRO A 293 8.19 -53.22 -15.89
N ARG A 294 8.01 -52.02 -15.32
CA ARG A 294 7.56 -50.83 -16.06
C ARG A 294 8.48 -50.59 -17.27
N PRO A 295 7.95 -50.28 -18.46
CA PRO A 295 8.78 -49.95 -19.61
C PRO A 295 9.59 -48.67 -19.34
N ARG A 296 10.90 -48.79 -19.51
CA ARG A 296 11.84 -47.67 -19.60
C ARG A 296 11.46 -46.80 -20.78
N PHE A 297 11.01 -45.57 -20.53
CA PHE A 297 11.04 -44.52 -21.54
C PHE A 297 12.50 -44.03 -21.67
N SER A 298 13.10 -44.34 -22.81
CA SER A 298 14.38 -43.75 -23.25
C SER A 298 14.17 -42.30 -23.69
N PRO A 299 15.16 -41.41 -23.46
CA PRO A 299 15.11 -40.03 -23.92
C PRO A 299 15.58 -39.95 -25.38
N LEU A 300 14.65 -39.85 -26.31
CA LEU A 300 14.88 -39.22 -27.62
C LEU A 300 14.48 -37.76 -27.43
N GLY A 301 15.34 -36.76 -27.60
CA GLY A 301 16.17 -36.53 -28.77
C GLY A 301 15.82 -35.12 -29.24
N ARG A 302 16.78 -34.20 -29.11
CA ARG A 302 16.73 -32.83 -29.66
C ARG A 302 16.10 -32.82 -31.06
N ARG A 303 15.17 -31.90 -31.31
CA ARG A 303 15.07 -31.21 -32.60
C ARG A 303 14.46 -29.82 -32.48
N THR A 304 15.29 -28.86 -32.85
CA THR A 304 15.01 -27.47 -33.23
C THR A 304 14.12 -27.39 -34.48
N ALA A 305 13.09 -26.54 -34.43
CA ALA A 305 12.44 -25.84 -35.55
C ALA A 305 11.39 -24.90 -34.90
N ARG A 306 11.52 -23.57 -34.85
CA ARG A 306 11.46 -22.57 -35.95
C ARG A 306 10.40 -22.91 -36.99
N GLN A 307 9.22 -22.33 -36.85
CA GLN A 307 8.33 -21.99 -37.96
C GLN A 307 7.22 -21.03 -37.51
N THR A 308 7.33 -19.78 -37.95
CA THR A 308 6.22 -18.92 -38.36
C THR A 308 5.67 -19.46 -39.69
N PRO A 309 4.37 -19.38 -39.96
CA PRO A 309 3.87 -18.45 -41.02
C PRO A 309 2.59 -17.70 -40.58
N ALA A 310 2.40 -16.43 -40.98
CA ALA A 310 1.60 -15.96 -42.14
C ALA A 310 0.10 -16.34 -42.02
N ALA A 311 -0.80 -15.39 -41.77
CA ALA A 311 -1.42 -14.47 -42.73
C ALA A 311 -2.39 -15.17 -43.71
N GLU A 312 -3.69 -15.11 -43.40
CA GLU A 312 -4.87 -15.24 -44.27
C GLU A 312 -6.07 -14.80 -43.41
N GLY A 313 -7.00 -13.92 -43.78
CA GLY A 313 -7.43 -13.45 -45.10
C GLY A 313 -8.80 -14.07 -45.43
N ALA A 314 -9.79 -13.21 -45.75
CA ALA A 314 -11.17 -13.49 -46.21
C ALA A 314 -12.22 -13.81 -45.10
N ASN A 315 -13.21 -12.95 -44.84
CA ASN A 315 -14.41 -12.53 -45.62
C ASN A 315 -15.61 -13.49 -45.48
N SER A 316 -16.67 -13.00 -44.83
CA SER A 316 -18.10 -13.19 -45.18
C SER A 316 -18.91 -12.22 -44.29
N GLU A 317 -19.34 -11.06 -44.79
CA GLU A 317 -20.61 -10.81 -45.49
C GLU A 317 -21.86 -10.67 -44.58
N ASN A 318 -22.45 -9.47 -44.68
CA ASN A 318 -23.88 -9.16 -44.82
C ASN A 318 -24.86 -9.50 -43.69
N ALA A 319 -25.31 -8.48 -42.94
CA ALA A 319 -26.73 -8.33 -42.55
C ALA A 319 -27.06 -6.92 -41.98
N ALA A 320 -27.42 -6.01 -42.87
CA ALA A 320 -28.39 -4.92 -42.68
C ALA A 320 -28.90 -4.58 -44.09
N PRO A 321 -30.19 -4.23 -44.32
CA PRO A 321 -30.93 -3.24 -43.54
C PRO A 321 -32.41 -3.59 -43.30
N ASN A 322 -33.07 -2.83 -42.42
CA ASN A 322 -34.51 -2.61 -42.57
C ASN A 322 -34.84 -1.16 -42.24
N ALA A 323 -35.34 -0.47 -43.26
CA ALA A 323 -35.84 0.88 -43.22
C ALA A 323 -37.35 0.85 -43.49
N GLY A 324 -38.06 1.76 -42.82
CA GLY A 324 -39.34 2.31 -43.26
C GLY A 324 -40.51 2.10 -42.27
N PRO A 325 -41.59 2.89 -42.36
CA PRO A 325 -41.74 4.17 -43.08
C PRO A 325 -42.42 5.31 -42.28
N ASP A 326 -42.19 6.53 -42.78
CA ASP A 326 -43.07 7.71 -42.91
C ASP A 326 -44.27 7.96 -41.96
N GLY A 327 -44.42 9.23 -41.56
CA GLY A 327 -45.76 9.84 -41.50
C GLY A 327 -45.95 11.08 -40.60
N GLY A 328 -46.03 12.26 -41.23
CA GLY A 328 -46.76 13.44 -40.76
C GLY A 328 -46.06 14.33 -39.73
N GLY A 329 -46.11 15.66 -39.75
CA GLY A 329 -46.90 16.61 -40.53
C GLY A 329 -46.73 17.99 -39.84
N PHE A 330 -46.62 19.03 -40.66
CA PHE A 330 -46.56 20.46 -40.28
C PHE A 330 -47.66 20.86 -39.29
N ILE A 331 -47.37 21.78 -38.34
CA ILE A 331 -48.07 23.08 -38.18
C ILE A 331 -47.13 24.09 -37.50
N ALA A 332 -47.05 25.27 -38.10
CA ALA A 332 -46.39 26.47 -37.60
C ALA A 332 -47.20 27.17 -36.50
N SER A 333 -46.56 27.85 -35.57
CA SER A 333 -47.01 29.13 -35.02
C SER A 333 -45.89 29.84 -34.27
N SER A 334 -45.76 31.13 -34.60
CA SER A 334 -44.75 32.08 -34.16
C SER A 334 -45.27 32.85 -32.90
N PRO A 335 -44.73 34.02 -32.51
CA PRO A 335 -44.03 34.21 -31.24
C PRO A 335 -44.82 35.06 -30.23
N ARG A 336 -44.42 35.03 -28.94
CA ARG A 336 -44.77 36.10 -27.99
C ARG A 336 -43.57 36.54 -27.15
N GLN A 337 -43.30 37.83 -27.27
CA GLN A 337 -42.38 38.62 -26.47
C GLN A 337 -43.19 39.36 -25.34
N PRO A 338 -42.61 40.26 -24.52
CA PRO A 338 -42.58 40.13 -23.06
C PRO A 338 -43.42 41.18 -22.30
N GLY A 339 -43.52 41.05 -20.97
CA GLY A 339 -44.12 42.09 -20.12
C GLY A 339 -43.90 41.88 -18.61
N PRO A 340 -43.98 42.94 -17.78
CA PRO A 340 -43.00 43.20 -16.73
C PRO A 340 -43.57 43.48 -15.31
N ARG A 341 -42.63 43.73 -14.37
CA ARG A 341 -42.75 44.46 -13.08
C ARG A 341 -43.57 43.84 -11.94
N GLY A 342 -42.95 43.83 -10.76
CA GLY A 342 -43.62 43.66 -9.47
C GLY A 342 -42.66 43.76 -8.29
N VAL A 343 -42.37 44.99 -7.86
CA VAL A 343 -41.85 45.29 -6.50
C VAL A 343 -42.99 45.09 -5.50
N PRO A 344 -42.72 44.61 -4.27
CA PRO A 344 -43.35 45.30 -3.14
C PRO A 344 -42.40 45.55 -1.94
N PRO A 345 -42.83 46.41 -0.99
CA PRO A 345 -41.97 47.15 -0.08
C PRO A 345 -41.97 46.63 1.38
N GLY A 346 -40.93 47.04 2.12
CA GLY A 346 -41.00 47.81 3.36
C GLY A 346 -41.71 47.28 4.63
N MET A 347 -41.06 47.57 5.78
CA MET A 347 -41.57 47.63 7.16
C MET A 347 -41.74 46.28 7.88
N THR A 348 -41.34 46.06 9.14
CA THR A 348 -41.22 46.93 10.32
C THR A 348 -40.19 46.38 11.32
N ALA A 349 -39.68 47.28 12.16
CA ALA A 349 -38.88 46.99 13.34
C ALA A 349 -39.66 46.23 14.42
N ARG A 350 -38.99 45.35 15.17
CA ARG A 350 -39.36 45.07 16.56
C ARG A 350 -38.17 44.78 17.46
N THR A 351 -38.27 45.43 18.60
CA THR A 351 -37.40 45.61 19.75
C THR A 351 -37.19 44.33 20.57
N SER A 352 -35.98 44.25 21.15
CA SER A 352 -35.71 43.91 22.56
C SER A 352 -36.14 42.54 23.12
N ALA A 353 -35.15 41.69 23.43
CA ALA A 353 -35.14 40.98 24.71
C ALA A 353 -33.70 40.54 25.08
N ARG A 354 -33.24 41.13 26.17
CA ARG A 354 -31.98 40.98 26.90
C ARG A 354 -32.13 39.83 27.90
N GLN A 355 -31.17 38.90 28.00
CA GLN A 355 -30.81 38.15 29.24
C GLN A 355 -29.65 37.15 29.02
N PRO A 356 -28.93 36.70 30.07
CA PRO A 356 -27.57 37.18 30.29
C PRO A 356 -26.47 36.10 30.27
N ALA A 357 -25.24 36.59 30.18
CA ALA A 357 -23.99 35.86 30.26
C ALA A 357 -23.82 35.09 31.58
N LYS A 358 -23.43 33.81 31.47
CA LYS A 358 -22.91 33.00 32.57
C LYS A 358 -21.38 32.99 32.51
N THR A 359 -20.77 33.69 33.45
CA THR A 359 -19.36 33.60 33.83
C THR A 359 -19.12 32.29 34.60
N PRO A 360 -18.10 31.48 34.27
CA PRO A 360 -17.54 30.53 35.22
C PRO A 360 -16.29 31.10 35.91
N SER A 361 -16.45 31.23 37.22
CA SER A 361 -15.49 31.36 38.29
C SER A 361 -14.07 30.83 38.01
N ARG A 362 -13.11 31.74 38.17
CA ARG A 362 -11.67 31.57 38.26
C ARG A 362 -11.34 31.02 39.66
N ARG A 363 -11.15 29.71 39.80
CA ARG A 363 -10.67 29.11 41.05
C ARG A 363 -9.15 28.91 40.97
N ALA A 364 -8.46 29.70 41.80
CA ALA A 364 -7.04 29.59 42.06
C ALA A 364 -6.73 28.24 42.71
N ASN A 365 -5.78 27.49 42.15
CA ASN A 365 -5.04 26.47 42.88
C ASN A 365 -3.57 26.89 42.97
N ARG A 366 -3.16 26.91 44.23
CA ARG A 366 -1.94 27.39 44.82
C ARG A 366 -0.91 26.26 44.80
N ALA A 367 0.32 26.65 44.50
CA ALA A 367 1.61 26.04 44.79
C ALA A 367 1.63 24.69 45.54
N GLU A 368 2.23 23.69 44.90
CA GLU A 368 3.08 22.72 45.57
C GLU A 368 4.37 22.52 44.75
N SER A 369 5.49 22.86 45.38
CA SER A 369 6.85 22.69 44.89
C SER A 369 7.27 21.22 44.96
N PRO A 370 8.17 20.74 44.07
CA PRO A 370 8.71 19.39 44.11
C PRO A 370 9.76 19.22 45.22
N PRO A 371 9.87 18.04 45.86
CA PRO A 371 10.94 17.76 46.80
C PRO A 371 12.27 17.52 46.08
N ALA A 372 13.31 18.11 46.66
CA ALA A 372 14.70 18.01 46.29
C ALA A 372 15.20 16.55 46.25
N MET A 373 15.89 16.17 45.17
CA MET A 373 16.78 15.01 45.19
C MET A 373 18.23 15.45 45.39
N THR A 374 18.79 14.87 46.42
CA THR A 374 20.11 15.02 47.02
C THR A 374 21.25 14.80 46.04
N GLU A 375 22.07 15.85 45.87
CA GLU A 375 23.44 15.78 45.36
C GLU A 375 24.27 14.83 46.22
N LYS A 376 24.86 13.80 45.60
CA LYS A 376 25.96 13.03 46.19
C LYS A 376 27.25 13.38 45.46
N ARG A 377 27.94 14.40 45.98
CA ARG A 377 29.36 14.66 45.75
C ARG A 377 30.17 13.41 46.13
N LEU A 378 30.96 12.88 45.21
CA LEU A 378 32.23 12.22 45.55
C LEU A 378 33.34 12.88 44.73
N ALA A 379 34.32 13.39 45.47
CA ALA A 379 35.56 13.98 44.97
C ALA A 379 36.69 12.94 44.94
N ARG A 380 37.81 13.34 44.30
CA ARG A 380 39.16 12.73 44.19
C ARG A 380 39.37 11.92 42.90
N GLY A 381 40.46 12.08 42.14
CA GLY A 381 41.68 12.89 42.24
C GLY A 381 42.26 13.04 40.81
N THR A 382 42.82 14.18 40.42
CA THR A 382 44.26 14.50 40.51
C THR A 382 45.18 13.39 39.99
N THR A 383 45.63 13.49 38.72
CA THR A 383 47.04 13.32 38.28
C THR A 383 47.15 13.57 36.77
N ALA A 384 47.73 14.72 36.42
CA ALA A 384 48.64 14.94 35.29
C ALA A 384 49.92 15.51 35.93
N PRO A 385 51.11 15.58 35.30
CA PRO A 385 51.39 15.48 33.85
C PRO A 385 52.58 14.55 33.51
N GLN A 386 52.75 14.16 32.24
CA GLN A 386 54.10 14.00 31.67
C GLN A 386 54.12 14.33 30.17
N THR A 387 54.95 15.34 29.90
CA THR A 387 55.50 15.82 28.63
C THR A 387 56.61 14.86 28.18
N PHE A 388 56.61 14.41 26.93
CA PHE A 388 57.75 13.94 26.10
C PHE A 388 57.12 13.47 24.79
N GLY A 389 57.64 13.66 23.59
CA GLY A 389 58.86 14.27 23.10
C GLY A 389 58.78 14.14 21.58
N SER A 390 59.27 15.15 20.90
CA SER A 390 59.36 15.23 19.44
C SER A 390 60.28 14.15 18.88
N THR A 391 59.83 13.36 17.90
CA THR A 391 60.74 12.76 16.91
C THR A 391 60.09 12.73 15.54
N SER A 392 60.72 13.50 14.66
CA SER A 392 60.64 13.50 13.20
C SER A 392 60.97 12.12 12.62
N VAL A 393 60.15 11.61 11.70
CA VAL A 393 60.54 10.54 10.73
C VAL A 393 59.81 10.77 9.40
N GLU A 394 60.52 11.43 8.50
CA GLU A 394 60.92 10.90 7.18
C GLU A 394 59.89 10.05 6.39
N ASN A 395 59.21 10.71 5.45
CA ASN A 395 59.31 10.45 4.01
C ASN A 395 59.28 8.98 3.51
N ARG A 396 58.14 8.55 2.95
CA ARG A 396 58.15 7.65 1.78
C ARG A 396 56.93 7.85 0.87
N ARG A 397 57.23 8.45 -0.28
CA ARG A 397 56.43 8.47 -1.50
C ARG A 397 56.14 7.03 -1.97
N THR A 398 54.88 6.71 -2.22
CA THR A 398 54.49 5.75 -3.26
C THR A 398 53.36 6.35 -4.06
N ALA A 399 53.71 6.76 -5.28
CA ALA A 399 52.81 7.30 -6.28
C ALA A 399 51.82 6.23 -6.76
N PHE A 400 50.52 6.50 -6.64
CA PHE A 400 49.47 5.70 -7.26
C PHE A 400 49.11 6.38 -8.59
N ARG A 401 49.54 5.77 -9.69
CA ARG A 401 49.15 6.11 -11.07
C ARG A 401 47.66 5.80 -11.27
N PRO A 402 46.84 6.70 -11.83
CA PRO A 402 45.55 6.32 -12.39
C PRO A 402 45.76 5.77 -13.81
N SER A 403 45.42 4.49 -14.02
CA SER A 403 45.32 3.90 -15.35
C SER A 403 44.12 4.46 -16.09
N ARG A 404 44.45 5.05 -17.23
CA ARG A 404 43.62 5.30 -18.41
C ARG A 404 43.45 3.98 -19.18
N ASP A 405 42.52 3.97 -20.11
CA ASP A 405 42.12 2.88 -21.04
C ASP A 405 40.90 2.09 -20.52
N GLY A 406 39.83 1.87 -21.26
CA GLY A 406 39.52 2.11 -22.66
C GLY A 406 38.07 1.67 -22.92
N GLU A 407 37.54 2.07 -24.08
CA GLU A 407 36.20 1.81 -24.60
C GLU A 407 35.76 0.34 -24.58
N THR A 408 34.45 0.14 -24.44
CA THR A 408 33.67 -0.63 -25.44
C THR A 408 32.27 -0.02 -25.53
N GLU A 409 32.07 0.75 -26.59
CA GLU A 409 30.78 0.96 -27.23
C GLU A 409 30.34 -0.35 -27.90
N ASP A 410 29.09 -0.79 -27.66
CA ASP A 410 28.20 -1.47 -28.60
C ASP A 410 27.15 -2.28 -27.83
N GLU A 411 25.97 -1.69 -27.60
CA GLU A 411 24.73 -2.49 -27.57
C GLU A 411 23.54 -1.62 -28.01
N LYS A 412 23.30 -1.63 -29.33
CA LYS A 412 22.03 -1.22 -29.94
C LYS A 412 20.91 -2.13 -29.41
N GLN A 413 20.22 -1.71 -28.36
CA GLN A 413 18.92 -2.25 -27.99
C GLN A 413 17.80 -1.44 -28.66
N THR A 414 17.29 -2.00 -29.75
CA THR A 414 15.96 -1.76 -30.30
C THR A 414 14.91 -2.26 -29.32
N THR A 415 14.52 -1.42 -28.37
CA THR A 415 13.26 -1.58 -27.64
C THR A 415 12.23 -0.61 -28.22
N ASN A 416 11.15 -1.18 -28.77
CA ASN A 416 9.92 -0.48 -29.13
C ASN A 416 9.34 0.21 -27.87
N ALA A 417 9.84 1.39 -27.57
CA ALA A 417 9.20 2.35 -26.69
C ALA A 417 8.00 2.92 -27.46
N SER A 418 6.80 2.49 -27.08
CA SER A 418 5.60 3.30 -27.32
C SER A 418 5.88 4.67 -26.72
N ALA A 419 6.16 5.63 -27.59
CA ALA A 419 6.70 6.94 -27.27
C ALA A 419 5.88 7.61 -26.15
N SER A 420 6.46 7.66 -24.95
CA SER A 420 6.12 8.68 -23.97
C SER A 420 6.52 10.00 -24.60
N GLN A 421 5.59 10.63 -25.32
CA GLN A 421 5.81 11.97 -25.83
C GLN A 421 6.27 12.86 -24.67
N PRO A 422 7.27 13.73 -24.88
CA PRO A 422 7.68 14.68 -23.85
C PRO A 422 6.42 15.40 -23.38
N ARG A 423 6.18 15.42 -22.05
CA ARG A 423 5.02 16.05 -21.41
C ARG A 423 5.02 17.53 -21.79
N SER A 424 4.44 17.84 -22.95
CA SER A 424 4.39 19.19 -23.49
C SER A 424 3.63 20.03 -22.49
N SER A 425 4.25 21.11 -22.02
CA SER A 425 3.58 22.12 -21.20
C SER A 425 2.31 22.56 -21.94
N TRP A 426 1.15 22.11 -21.47
CA TRP A 426 -0.13 22.56 -21.98
C TRP A 426 -0.21 24.08 -21.92
N LYS A 427 -0.94 24.71 -22.83
CA LYS A 427 -1.18 26.17 -22.83
C LYS A 427 -2.62 26.46 -22.45
N VAL A 428 -2.85 27.57 -21.74
CA VAL A 428 -4.22 28.09 -21.56
C VAL A 428 -4.83 28.41 -22.93
N GLY A 429 -6.08 28.03 -23.14
CA GLY A 429 -6.79 28.08 -24.41
C GLY A 429 -6.51 26.91 -25.36
N GLN A 430 -5.61 25.99 -25.00
CA GLN A 430 -5.30 24.84 -25.85
C GLN A 430 -6.47 23.84 -25.86
N ARG A 431 -6.92 23.47 -27.06
CA ARG A 431 -7.85 22.34 -27.23
C ARG A 431 -7.14 21.03 -26.96
N VAL A 432 -7.76 20.22 -26.12
CA VAL A 432 -7.27 18.94 -25.63
C VAL A 432 -8.43 17.94 -25.60
N GLU A 433 -8.11 16.68 -25.38
CA GLU A 433 -9.09 15.68 -24.96
C GLU A 433 -8.80 15.29 -23.52
N VAL A 434 -9.86 15.18 -22.71
CA VAL A 434 -9.77 14.81 -21.31
C VAL A 434 -10.47 13.48 -21.08
N LEU A 435 -9.79 12.55 -20.41
CA LEU A 435 -10.34 11.24 -20.05
C LEU A 435 -11.37 11.44 -18.93
N TRP A 436 -12.63 11.09 -19.19
CA TRP A 436 -13.70 11.05 -18.19
C TRP A 436 -14.40 9.69 -18.25
N GLY A 437 -14.39 8.97 -17.12
CA GLY A 437 -14.73 7.55 -17.13
C GLY A 437 -13.80 6.75 -18.04
N SER A 438 -14.37 6.06 -19.04
CA SER A 438 -13.63 5.27 -20.03
C SER A 438 -13.53 5.94 -21.41
N HIS A 439 -13.95 7.20 -21.53
CA HIS A 439 -14.04 7.90 -22.80
C HIS A 439 -13.26 9.22 -22.76
N TRP A 440 -12.74 9.62 -23.92
CA TRP A 440 -12.05 10.89 -24.10
C TRP A 440 -13.03 11.91 -24.65
N PHE A 441 -13.14 13.05 -23.98
CA PHE A 441 -14.05 14.13 -24.38
C PHE A 441 -13.26 15.38 -24.77
N PRO A 442 -13.70 16.12 -25.80
CA PRO A 442 -13.06 17.36 -26.18
C PRO A 442 -13.19 18.39 -25.04
N ALA A 443 -12.09 19.07 -24.74
CA ALA A 443 -12.02 20.08 -23.70
C ALA A 443 -11.04 21.21 -24.08
N GLU A 444 -11.09 22.29 -23.34
CA GLU A 444 -10.18 23.42 -23.43
C GLU A 444 -9.50 23.67 -22.09
N VAL A 445 -8.20 23.95 -22.11
CA VAL A 445 -7.44 24.27 -20.90
C VAL A 445 -7.74 25.70 -20.47
N LEU A 446 -8.48 25.87 -19.36
CA LEU A 446 -8.79 27.19 -18.80
C LEU A 446 -7.64 27.78 -17.98
N GLN A 447 -6.95 26.94 -17.21
CA GLN A 447 -5.89 27.39 -16.31
C GLN A 447 -4.87 26.27 -16.09
N LEU A 448 -3.58 26.63 -16.07
CA LEU A 448 -2.52 25.73 -15.63
C LEU A 448 -2.32 25.93 -14.13
N LEU A 449 -2.36 24.83 -13.37
CA LEU A 449 -2.12 24.81 -11.94
C LEU A 449 -0.74 24.18 -11.65
N PRO A 450 -0.16 24.44 -10.47
CA PRO A 450 1.05 23.75 -10.03
C PRO A 450 0.92 22.22 -10.09
N HIS A 451 2.06 21.53 -10.22
CA HIS A 451 2.17 20.06 -10.25
C HIS A 451 1.51 19.40 -11.46
N GLY A 452 1.55 20.07 -12.62
CA GLY A 452 1.05 19.51 -13.87
C GLY A 452 -0.46 19.27 -13.89
N ARG A 453 -1.23 19.96 -13.05
CA ARG A 453 -2.70 19.95 -13.11
C ARG A 453 -3.20 21.06 -14.00
N ALA A 454 -4.34 20.86 -14.65
CA ALA A 454 -5.00 21.91 -15.42
C ALA A 454 -6.49 21.94 -15.10
N LYS A 455 -7.04 23.15 -14.95
CA LYS A 455 -8.47 23.36 -14.98
C LYS A 455 -8.91 23.31 -16.43
N ILE A 456 -9.88 22.46 -16.74
CA ILE A 456 -10.40 22.25 -18.09
C ILE A 456 -11.88 22.61 -18.15
N HIS A 457 -12.35 22.95 -19.35
CA HIS A 457 -13.76 23.11 -19.70
C HIS A 457 -14.12 22.12 -20.80
N TYR A 458 -15.17 21.33 -20.62
CA TYR A 458 -15.62 20.38 -21.65
C TYR A 458 -16.36 21.10 -22.77
N VAL A 459 -15.93 20.92 -24.02
CA VAL A 459 -16.50 21.63 -25.18
C VAL A 459 -17.96 21.23 -25.35
N GLY A 460 -18.87 22.20 -25.32
CA GLY A 460 -20.32 21.99 -25.48
C GLY A 460 -21.05 21.64 -24.19
N TRP A 461 -20.38 21.69 -23.04
CA TRP A 461 -20.97 21.45 -21.73
C TRP A 461 -21.02 22.75 -20.91
N ASP A 462 -21.86 22.78 -19.88
CA ASP A 462 -21.95 23.93 -18.98
C ASP A 462 -20.69 24.05 -18.09
N SER A 463 -20.30 25.28 -17.76
CA SER A 463 -19.19 25.62 -16.85
C SER A 463 -19.25 24.94 -15.47
N MET A 464 -20.44 24.49 -15.02
CA MET A 464 -20.57 23.69 -13.80
C MET A 464 -19.84 22.33 -13.86
N TRP A 465 -19.45 21.89 -15.06
CA TRP A 465 -18.67 20.67 -15.30
C TRP A 465 -17.16 20.92 -15.41
N ASP A 466 -16.72 22.16 -15.26
CA ASP A 466 -15.30 22.47 -15.18
C ASP A 466 -14.66 21.71 -14.01
N GLU A 467 -13.56 21.02 -14.27
CA GLU A 467 -12.80 20.30 -13.25
C GLU A 467 -11.31 20.53 -13.38
N VAL A 468 -10.58 20.27 -12.29
CA VAL A 468 -9.13 20.27 -12.28
C VAL A 468 -8.67 18.83 -12.45
N VAL A 469 -7.95 18.55 -13.54
CA VAL A 469 -7.47 17.21 -13.87
C VAL A 469 -5.93 17.17 -13.88
N PRO A 470 -5.31 16.05 -13.50
CA PRO A 470 -3.88 15.84 -13.70
C PRO A 470 -3.55 15.74 -15.19
N ALA A 471 -2.33 16.12 -15.58
CA ALA A 471 -1.85 16.02 -16.97
C ALA A 471 -1.98 14.61 -17.56
N SER A 472 -1.97 13.55 -16.74
CA SER A 472 -2.18 12.17 -17.18
C SER A 472 -3.57 11.90 -17.76
N ARG A 473 -4.57 12.72 -17.43
CA ARG A 473 -5.93 12.65 -18.01
C ARG A 473 -6.08 13.54 -19.25
N ILE A 474 -5.04 14.22 -19.71
CA ILE A 474 -5.08 15.16 -20.83
C ILE A 474 -4.26 14.61 -21.98
N ARG A 475 -4.78 14.68 -23.21
CA ARG A 475 -4.02 14.39 -24.42
C ARG A 475 -4.33 15.41 -25.52
N LEU A 476 -3.50 15.46 -26.54
CA LEU A 476 -3.81 16.21 -27.75
C LEU A 476 -5.03 15.58 -28.45
N PRO A 477 -5.94 16.38 -29.04
CA PRO A 477 -7.05 15.85 -29.81
C PRO A 477 -6.52 14.91 -30.90
N GLN A 478 -7.11 13.73 -31.03
CA GLN A 478 -6.74 12.88 -32.15
C GLN A 478 -7.35 13.49 -33.41
N PRO A 479 -6.59 13.63 -34.51
CA PRO A 479 -7.19 14.06 -35.76
C PRO A 479 -8.31 13.08 -36.08
N ASP A 480 -9.53 13.60 -36.23
CA ASP A 480 -10.73 12.81 -36.47
C ASP A 480 -10.44 11.75 -37.54
N LYS A 481 -10.48 10.47 -37.14
CA LYS A 481 -10.31 9.35 -38.09
C LYS A 481 -11.36 9.37 -39.20
N SER A 482 -12.46 10.10 -39.00
CA SER A 482 -13.55 10.33 -39.94
C SER A 482 -13.23 11.39 -41.02
N ALA A 483 -12.22 12.25 -40.85
CA ALA A 483 -11.86 13.24 -41.87
C ALA A 483 -10.96 12.66 -42.99
N SER A 484 -10.35 11.48 -42.78
CA SER A 484 -9.42 10.87 -43.73
C SER A 484 -10.07 9.88 -44.72
N SER A 485 -11.40 9.70 -44.69
CA SER A 485 -12.15 8.82 -45.59
C SER A 485 -12.92 9.56 -46.69
N ALA A 486 -12.63 10.83 -46.95
CA ALA A 486 -13.18 11.51 -48.11
C ALA A 486 -12.56 10.89 -49.39
N PRO A 487 -13.36 10.33 -50.31
CA PRO A 487 -12.85 9.81 -51.57
C PRO A 487 -12.25 10.98 -52.36
N ARG A 488 -11.04 10.79 -52.90
CA ARG A 488 -10.41 11.72 -53.83
C ARG A 488 -11.09 11.71 -55.18
#